data_AF-A0A7X9JCN7-F1
#
_entry.id   AF-A0A7X9JCN7-F1
#
_cell.length_a   1.000
_cell.length_b   1.000
_cell.length_c   1.000
_cell.angle_alpha   90.00
_cell.angle_beta   90.00
_cell.angle_gamma   90.00
#
_symmetry.space_group_name_H-M   'P 1'
#
loop_
_entity.id
_entity.type
_entity.pdbx_description
1 polymer ?
#
loop_
_entity_poly.entity_id
_entity_poly.type
_entity_poly.pdbx_seq_one_letter_code
_entity_poly.pdbx_strand_id
1 'polypeptide(L)' 'MMTIISLLVLAALLYSLGVILVLICEHRMKRLYREMREKIDVLENSGMSMALVHVKKYKITEDYRLKIARIQKAQKFIL' A
#
# COMPACT_ATOMS: atom_id res chain seq x y z
N MET A 1 18.71 -25.69 28.56
CA MET A 1 18.25 -26.02 27.20
C MET A 1 16.83 -25.53 26.91
N MET A 2 15.82 -25.83 27.74
CA MET A 2 14.43 -25.38 27.46
C MET A 2 14.29 -23.85 27.33
N THR A 3 14.99 -23.08 28.16
CA THR A 3 14.98 -21.60 28.10
C THR A 3 15.52 -21.02 26.79
N ILE A 4 16.56 -21.65 26.22
CA ILE A 4 17.17 -21.24 24.95
C ILE A 4 16.22 -21.53 23.79
N ILE A 5 15.55 -22.69 23.82
CA ILE A 5 14.54 -23.06 22.82
C ILE A 5 13.36 -22.09 22.89
N SER A 6 12.87 -21.75 24.09
CA SER A 6 11.79 -20.78 24.26
C SER A 6 12.16 -19.38 23.73
N LEU A 7 13.40 -18.93 23.93
CA LEU A 7 13.90 -17.67 23.39
C LEU A 7 13.96 -17.66 21.85
N LEU A 8 14.43 -18.76 21.24
CA LEU A 8 14.46 -18.91 19.79
C LEU A 8 13.06 -18.91 19.17
N VAL A 9 12.11 -19.59 19.81
CA VAL A 9 10.70 -19.60 19.38
C VAL A 9 10.08 -18.20 19.47
N LEU A 10 10.37 -17.46 20.55
CA LEU A 10 9.89 -16.08 20.70
C LEU A 10 10.46 -15.16 19.62
N ALA A 11 11.76 -15.29 19.31
CA ALA A 11 12.40 -14.52 18.25
C ALA A 11 11.82 -14.84 16.85
N ALA A 12 11.56 -16.12 16.56
CA ALA A 12 10.93 -16.53 15.31
C ALA A 12 9.49 -16.00 15.17
N LEU A 13 8.73 -15.95 16.27
CA LEU A 13 7.37 -15.37 16.28
C LEU A 13 7.39 -13.86 16.03
N LEU A 14 8.31 -13.13 16.66
CA LEU A 14 8.47 -11.69 16.43
C LEU A 14 8.89 -11.38 14.97
N TYR A 15 9.80 -12.18 14.42
CA TYR A 15 10.22 -12.04 13.02
C TYR A 15 9.06 -12.28 12.05
N SER A 16 8.31 -13.37 12.24
CA SER A 16 7.15 -13.69 11.40
C SER A 16 6.05 -12.63 11.49
N LEU A 17 5.80 -12.04 12.66
CA LEU A 17 4.89 -10.90 12.82
C LEU A 17 5.33 -9.69 12.00
N GLY A 18 6.63 -9.37 11.99
CA GLY A 18 7.18 -8.30 11.15
C GLY A 18 6.93 -8.55 9.65
N VAL A 19 7.19 -9.77 9.18
CA VAL A 19 6.95 -10.16 7.78
C VAL A 19 5.46 -10.06 7.41
N ILE A 20 4.56 -10.52 8.28
CA ILE A 20 3.12 -10.44 8.06
C ILE A 20 2.67 -8.98 7.93
N LEU A 21 3.16 -8.09 8.79
CA LEU A 21 2.86 -6.66 8.72
C LEU A 21 3.30 -6.03 7.40
N VAL A 22 4.51 -6.36 6.93
CA VAL A 22 5.03 -5.90 5.63
C VAL A 22 4.14 -6.38 4.49
N LEU A 23 3.74 -7.66 4.49
CA LEU A 23 2.85 -8.23 3.47
C LEU A 23 1.47 -7.54 3.45
N ILE A 24 0.91 -7.20 4.62
CA ILE A 24 -0.35 -6.45 4.72
C ILE A 24 -0.20 -5.06 4.09
N CYS A 25 0.91 -4.37 4.37
CA CYS A 25 1.21 -3.06 3.78
C CYS A 25 1.33 -3.14 2.25
N GLU A 26 2.06 -4.11 1.72
CA GLU A 26 2.18 -4.32 0.27
C GLU A 26 0.83 -4.62 -0.38
N HIS A 27 0.02 -5.49 0.24
CA HIS A 27 -1.29 -5.84 -0.29
C HIS A 27 -2.23 -4.63 -0.33
N ARG A 28 -2.22 -3.80 0.73
CA ARG A 28 -2.97 -2.54 0.76
C ARG A 28 -2.50 -1.56 -0.31
N MET A 29 -1.19 -1.44 -0.56
CA MET A 29 -0.68 -0.60 -1.65
C MET A 29 -1.14 -1.09 -3.02
N LYS A 30 -1.00 -2.40 -3.31
CA LYS A 30 -1.46 -2.98 -4.57
C LYS A 30 -2.94 -2.72 -4.82
N ARG A 31 -3.77 -2.86 -3.78
CA ARG A 31 -5.21 -2.53 -3.85
C ARG A 31 -5.44 -1.05 -4.19
N LEU A 32 -4.76 -0.13 -3.53
CA LEU A 32 -4.87 1.31 -3.82
C LEU A 32 -4.46 1.65 -5.25
N TYR A 33 -3.38 1.06 -5.76
CA TYR A 33 -2.98 1.24 -7.16
C TYR A 33 -4.03 0.71 -8.14
N ARG A 34 -4.67 -0.41 -7.83
CA ARG A 34 -5.74 -0.98 -8.66
C ARG A 34 -6.95 -0.05 -8.71
N GLU A 35 -7.42 0.41 -7.54
CA GLU A 35 -8.55 1.35 -7.45
C GLU A 35 -8.24 2.69 -8.15
N MET A 36 -7.00 3.17 -8.04
CA MET A 36 -6.56 4.36 -8.77
C MET A 36 -6.68 4.17 -10.28
N ARG A 37 -6.20 3.02 -10.79
CA ARG A 37 -6.23 2.71 -12.22
C ARG A 37 -7.65 2.57 -12.74
N GLU A 38 -8.52 1.87 -12.01
CA GLU A 38 -9.94 1.74 -12.36
C GLU A 38 -10.62 3.11 -12.43
N LYS A 39 -10.35 4.01 -11.47
CA LYS A 39 -10.91 5.38 -11.50
C LYS A 39 -10.42 6.19 -12.69
N ILE A 40 -9.16 6.02 -13.09
CA ILE A 40 -8.60 6.69 -14.26
C ILE A 40 -9.23 6.13 -15.54
N ASP A 41 -9.40 4.82 -15.64
CA ASP A 41 -10.01 4.15 -16.79
C ASP A 41 -11.47 4.57 -16.98
N VAL A 42 -12.26 4.61 -15.90
CA VAL A 42 -13.63 5.13 -15.92
C VAL A 42 -13.66 6.60 -16.34
N LEU A 43 -12.68 7.38 -15.89
CA LEU A 43 -12.58 8.80 -16.24
C LEU A 43 -12.23 9.00 -17.72
N GLU A 44 -11.31 8.20 -18.27
CA GLU A 44 -10.94 8.24 -19.69
C GLU A 44 -12.12 7.81 -20.58
N ASN A 45 -12.90 6.83 -20.15
CA ASN A 45 -14.10 6.34 -20.86
C ASN A 45 -15.36 7.19 -20.64
N SER A 46 -15.29 8.25 -19.84
CA SER A 46 -16.46 9.09 -19.49
C SER A 46 -16.89 10.08 -20.59
N GLY A 47 -16.21 10.11 -21.73
CA GLY A 47 -16.50 11.05 -22.83
C GLY A 47 -16.24 12.52 -22.49
N MET A 48 -15.53 12.81 -21.39
CA MET A 48 -15.15 14.16 -21.01
C MET A 48 -14.09 14.75 -21.95
N SER A 49 -14.08 16.08 -22.06
CA SER A 49 -13.00 16.81 -22.75
C SER A 49 -11.63 16.41 -22.18
N MET A 50 -10.65 16.22 -23.08
CA MET A 50 -9.32 15.73 -22.73
C MET A 50 -8.63 16.60 -21.67
N ALA A 51 -8.85 17.92 -21.67
CA ALA A 51 -8.33 18.82 -20.64
C ALA A 51 -8.94 18.54 -19.25
N LEU A 52 -10.25 18.27 -19.18
CA LEU A 52 -10.97 17.90 -17.96
C LEU A 52 -10.52 16.54 -17.42
N VAL A 53 -10.28 15.57 -18.31
CA VAL A 53 -9.71 14.26 -17.95
C VAL A 53 -8.32 14.44 -17.35
N HIS A 54 -7.46 15.27 -17.95
CA HIS A 54 -6.10 15.48 -17.47
C HIS A 54 -6.05 16.08 -16.06
N VAL A 55 -6.88 17.10 -15.79
CA VAL A 55 -6.97 17.75 -14.47
C VAL A 55 -7.49 16.78 -13.41
N LYS A 56 -8.56 16.02 -13.72
CA LYS A 56 -9.13 15.04 -12.79
C LYS A 56 -8.19 13.86 -12.55
N LYS A 57 -7.51 13.35 -13.58
CA LYS A 57 -6.50 12.30 -13.47
C LYS A 57 -5.35 12.73 -12.58
N TYR A 58 -4.87 13.97 -12.71
CA TYR A 58 -3.84 14.51 -11.83
C TYR A 58 -4.32 14.55 -10.37
N LYS A 59 -5.53 15.06 -10.12
CA LYS A 59 -6.10 15.10 -8.76
C LYS A 59 -6.23 13.70 -8.13
N ILE A 60 -6.74 12.72 -8.89
CA ILE A 60 -6.84 11.32 -8.44
C ILE A 60 -5.45 10.77 -8.12
N THR A 61 -4.47 11.02 -8.99
CA THR A 61 -3.10 10.56 -8.79
C THR A 61 -2.49 11.11 -7.50
N GLU A 62 -2.66 12.41 -7.25
CA GLU A 62 -2.09 13.06 -6.06
C GLU A 62 -2.76 12.57 -4.76
N ASP A 63 -4.09 12.40 -4.76
CA ASP A 63 -4.83 11.83 -3.62
C ASP A 63 -4.36 10.41 -3.26
N TYR A 64 -4.17 9.56 -4.29
CA TYR A 64 -3.70 8.19 -4.07
C TYR A 64 -2.22 8.16 -3.70
N ARG A 65 -1.39 9.06 -4.24
CA ARG A 65 0.02 9.23 -3.86
C ARG A 65 0.17 9.58 -2.37
N LEU A 66 -0.67 10.47 -1.83
CA LEU A 66 -0.68 10.78 -0.39
C LEU A 66 -1.06 9.58 0.48
N LYS A 67 -2.00 8.74 0.03
CA LYS A 67 -2.40 7.51 0.74
C LYS A 67 -1.28 6.47 0.71
N ILE A 68 -0.66 6.26 -0.45
CA ILE A 68 0.47 5.34 -0.63
C ILE A 68 1.68 5.79 0.20
N ALA A 69 2.01 7.09 0.20
CA ALA A 69 3.10 7.64 0.99
C ALA A 69 2.91 7.42 2.50
N ARG A 70 1.68 7.51 3.01
CA ARG A 70 1.37 7.18 4.42
C ARG A 70 1.64 5.71 4.74
N ILE A 71 1.27 4.79 3.85
CA ILE A 71 1.52 3.35 4.03
C ILE A 71 3.02 3.05 3.92
N GLN A 72 3.73 3.66 2.97
CA GLN A 72 5.19 3.53 2.86
C GLN A 72 5.92 4.06 4.10
N LYS A 73 5.45 5.19 4.65
CA LYS A 73 6.00 5.72 5.90
C LYS A 73 5.79 4.74 7.05
N ALA A 74 4.60 4.16 7.18
CA ALA A 74 4.34 3.12 8.17
C ALA A 74 5.20 1.86 7.95
N GLN A 75 5.38 1.42 6.70
CA GLN A 75 6.23 0.28 6.37
C GLN A 75 7.70 0.53 6.74
N LYS A 76 8.22 1.73 6.51
CA LYS A 76 9.60 2.14 6.93
C LYS A 76 9.81 2.18 8.44
N PHE A 77 8.75 2.22 9.25
CA PHE A 77 8.88 2.10 10.71
C PHE A 77 8.90 0.64 11.18
N ILE A 78 8.42 -0.29 10.34
CA ILE A 78 8.31 -1.73 10.66
C ILE A 78 9.56 -2.47 10.21
N LEU A 79 10.20 -2.00 9.14
CA LEU A 79 11.36 -2.57 8.47
C LEU A 79 12.65 -1.88 8.94
#